data_AF-A0A7S2D001-F1
#
_entry.id   AF-A0A7S2D001-F1
#
_cell.length_a   1.000
_cell.length_b   1.000
_cell.length_c   1.000
_cell.angle_alpha   90.00
_cell.angle_beta   90.00
_cell.angle_gamma   90.00
#
_symmetry.space_group_name_H-M   'P 1'
#
loop_
_entity.id
_entity.type
_entity.pdbx_description
1 polymer ?
#
loop_
_entity_poly.entity_id
_entity_poly.type
_entity_poly.pdbx_seq_one_letter_code
_entity_poly.pdbx_strand_id
1 'polypeptide(L)'
;TSCPSNLGTGMRASVHVKVPNLTADGTETQAKAAAKPLGLSVRGVGGEHTPIGADGTIDLSPSNRLFITEAEIVTKLYNGVKLLLEKEAAAGGAAEPAEAKSEEAAD
;
A
#
# COMPACT_ATOMS: atom_id res chain seq x y z
N THR A 1 0.51 21.74 -12.08
CA THR A 1 -0.30 21.34 -10.91
C THR A 1 -0.42 22.52 -9.96
N SER A 2 -1.60 22.76 -9.38
CA SER A 2 -1.80 23.82 -8.36
C SER A 2 -1.69 23.29 -6.92
N CYS A 3 -1.67 21.97 -6.73
CA CYS A 3 -1.54 21.35 -5.41
C CYS A 3 -0.05 21.15 -5.07
N PRO A 4 0.47 21.74 -3.97
CA PRO A 4 1.88 21.64 -3.62
C PRO A 4 2.38 20.20 -3.40
N SER A 5 1.52 19.31 -2.89
CA SER A 5 1.88 17.90 -2.67
C SER A 5 2.11 17.10 -3.95
N ASN A 6 1.78 17.66 -5.12
CA ASN A 6 2.04 17.06 -6.43
C ASN A 6 3.21 17.69 -7.17
N LEU A 7 3.97 18.60 -6.56
CA LEU A 7 5.18 19.14 -7.21
C LEU A 7 6.20 18.02 -7.47
N GLY A 8 6.92 18.12 -8.59
CA GLY A 8 7.76 17.05 -9.12
C GLY A 8 7.10 16.37 -10.31
N THR A 9 6.99 15.04 -10.27
CA THR A 9 6.39 14.23 -11.36
C THR A 9 4.89 14.47 -11.55
N GLY A 10 4.19 14.97 -10.51
CA GLY A 10 2.73 15.03 -10.50
C GLY A 10 2.02 13.68 -10.45
N MET A 11 2.74 12.56 -10.49
CA MET A 11 2.21 11.20 -10.56
C MET A 11 1.59 10.78 -9.23
N ARG A 12 0.28 10.53 -9.18
CA ARG A 12 -0.38 9.82 -8.07
C ARG A 12 -0.46 8.33 -8.38
N ALA A 13 0.43 7.57 -7.77
CA ALA A 13 0.37 6.12 -7.80
C ALA A 13 0.05 5.58 -6.40
N SER A 14 -0.83 4.59 -6.33
CA SER A 14 -1.07 3.80 -5.14
C SER A 14 -1.62 2.42 -5.52
N VAL A 15 -1.55 1.48 -4.59
CA VAL A 15 -2.03 0.10 -4.78
C VAL A 15 -2.78 -0.35 -3.54
N HIS A 16 -3.87 -1.07 -3.75
CA HIS A 16 -4.56 -1.77 -2.68
C HIS A 16 -3.89 -3.12 -2.41
N VAL A 17 -3.55 -3.40 -1.16
CA VAL A 17 -2.82 -4.62 -0.78
C VAL A 17 -3.54 -5.36 0.35
N LYS A 18 -3.77 -6.65 0.10
CA LYS A 18 -4.12 -7.75 1.01
C LYS A 18 -3.16 -7.98 2.18
N VAL A 19 -3.35 -7.46 3.39
CA VAL A 19 -2.47 -7.79 4.54
C VAL A 19 -3.22 -8.06 5.87
N PRO A 20 -4.15 -9.02 5.89
CA PRO A 20 -5.00 -9.29 7.05
C PRO A 20 -4.25 -9.65 8.34
N ASN A 21 -3.08 -10.29 8.25
CA ASN A 21 -2.29 -10.65 9.43
C ASN A 21 -1.57 -9.43 10.00
N LEU A 22 -1.02 -8.55 9.15
CA LEU A 22 -0.43 -7.28 9.60
C LEU A 22 -1.47 -6.26 10.08
N THR A 23 -2.75 -6.47 9.79
CA THR A 23 -3.85 -5.66 10.29
C THR A 23 -4.78 -6.43 11.24
N ALA A 24 -4.31 -7.54 11.83
CA ALA A 24 -5.13 -8.39 12.68
C ALA A 24 -5.62 -7.69 13.96
N ASP A 25 -4.94 -6.62 14.38
CA ASP A 25 -5.36 -5.75 15.49
C ASP A 25 -6.44 -4.72 15.09
N GLY A 26 -6.93 -4.79 13.85
CA GLY A 26 -7.90 -3.85 13.29
C GLY A 26 -7.29 -2.50 12.91
N THR A 27 -5.95 -2.37 12.92
CA THR A 27 -5.25 -1.13 12.59
C THR A 27 -4.18 -1.36 11.53
N GLU A 28 -3.74 -0.29 10.90
CA GLU A 28 -2.64 -0.31 9.93
C GLU A 28 -1.25 -0.11 10.58
N THR A 29 -1.14 -0.24 11.91
CA THR A 29 0.08 0.12 12.67
C THR A 29 1.30 -0.70 12.23
N GLN A 30 1.14 -2.02 12.10
CA GLN A 30 2.27 -2.89 11.71
C GLN A 30 2.64 -2.68 10.23
N ALA A 31 1.65 -2.55 9.36
CA ALA A 31 1.86 -2.25 7.94
C ALA A 31 2.57 -0.90 7.76
N LYS A 32 2.16 0.15 8.49
CA LYS A 32 2.84 1.45 8.53
C LYS A 32 4.30 1.33 8.97
N ALA A 33 4.57 0.57 10.03
CA ALA A 33 5.92 0.36 10.53
C ALA A 33 6.81 -0.34 9.48
N ALA A 34 6.26 -1.29 8.72
CA ALA A 34 6.97 -1.97 7.63
C ALA A 34 7.22 -1.07 6.41
N ALA A 35 6.26 -0.23 6.04
CA ALA A 35 6.30 0.61 4.85
C ALA A 35 7.15 1.90 5.02
N LYS A 36 7.17 2.46 6.24
CA LYS A 36 7.82 3.76 6.53
C LYS A 36 9.32 3.81 6.15
N PRO A 37 10.16 2.79 6.41
CA PRO A 37 11.57 2.80 6.00
C PRO A 37 11.78 2.86 4.48
N LEU A 38 10.80 2.43 3.69
CA LEU A 38 10.85 2.48 2.22
C LEU A 38 10.35 3.82 1.65
N GLY A 39 9.99 4.78 2.50
CA GLY A 39 9.40 6.04 2.06
C GLY A 39 7.99 5.86 1.49
N LEU A 40 7.25 4.86 1.99
CA LEU A 40 5.87 4.59 1.62
C LEU A 40 4.92 5.00 2.75
N SER A 41 3.71 5.39 2.36
CA SER A 41 2.61 5.74 3.24
C SER A 41 1.50 4.70 3.11
N VAL A 42 0.85 4.38 4.22
CA VAL A 42 -0.26 3.44 4.32
C VAL A 42 -1.49 4.19 4.81
N ARG A 43 -2.62 4.00 4.11
CA ARG A 43 -3.92 4.62 4.39
C ARG A 43 -5.04 3.57 4.33
N GLY A 44 -6.24 3.97 4.75
CA GLY A 44 -7.45 3.20 4.53
C GLY A 44 -7.90 3.18 3.07
N VAL A 45 -8.83 2.29 2.75
CA VAL A 45 -9.27 1.98 1.36
C VAL A 45 -10.02 3.15 0.71
N GLY A 46 -10.67 3.99 1.52
CA GLY A 46 -11.32 5.21 1.04
C GLY A 46 -10.38 6.41 0.92
N GLY A 47 -9.08 6.23 1.14
CA GLY A 47 -8.08 7.28 1.12
C GLY A 47 -7.78 7.87 2.51
N GLU A 48 -7.44 9.15 2.54
CA GLU A 48 -6.98 9.83 3.76
C GLU A 48 -8.06 9.84 4.85
N HIS A 49 -7.65 9.51 6.08
CA HIS A 49 -8.53 9.45 7.26
C HIS A 49 -9.69 8.45 7.18
N THR A 50 -9.61 7.50 6.25
CA THR A 50 -10.58 6.38 6.18
C THR A 50 -10.03 5.14 6.89
N PRO A 51 -10.91 4.26 7.40
CA PRO A 51 -10.48 2.99 7.99
C PRO A 51 -9.90 2.05 6.94
N ILE A 52 -9.10 1.08 7.40
CA ILE A 52 -8.70 -0.06 6.59
C ILE A 52 -9.92 -0.87 6.14
N GLY A 53 -9.77 -1.66 5.09
CA GLY A 53 -10.80 -2.59 4.65
C GLY A 53 -11.09 -3.61 5.73
N ALA A 54 -12.35 -4.04 5.84
CA ALA A 54 -12.75 -5.08 6.80
C ALA A 54 -12.02 -6.42 6.58
N ASP A 55 -11.47 -6.63 5.39
CA ASP A 55 -10.66 -7.78 4.99
C ASP A 55 -9.14 -7.54 5.14
N GLY A 56 -8.73 -6.47 5.81
CA GLY A 56 -7.32 -6.10 5.99
C GLY A 56 -6.68 -5.43 4.77
N THR A 57 -7.48 -4.93 3.84
CA THR A 57 -6.97 -4.18 2.68
C THR A 57 -6.51 -2.79 3.08
N ILE A 58 -5.34 -2.38 2.60
CA ILE A 58 -4.75 -1.05 2.80
C ILE A 58 -4.44 -0.34 1.47
N ASP A 59 -4.39 0.99 1.45
CA ASP A 59 -3.88 1.80 0.34
C ASP A 59 -2.40 2.18 0.57
N LEU A 60 -1.51 1.67 -0.29
CA LEU A 60 -0.06 1.90 -0.22
C LEU A 60 0.38 2.89 -1.30
N SER A 61 1.07 3.97 -0.93
CA SER A 61 1.52 5.01 -1.86
C SER A 61 2.91 5.57 -1.53
N PRO A 62 3.66 6.14 -2.50
CA PRO A 62 4.90 6.86 -2.20
C PRO A 62 4.65 8.14 -1.41
N SER A 63 5.45 8.36 -0.37
CA SER A 63 5.35 9.55 0.49
C SER A 63 5.93 10.80 -0.17
N ASN A 64 6.90 10.64 -1.07
CA ASN A 64 7.59 11.72 -1.78
C ASN A 64 7.37 11.64 -3.29
N ARG A 65 7.33 12.81 -3.94
CA ARG A 65 7.07 13.02 -5.38
C ARG A 65 8.02 14.02 -6.04
N LEU A 66 8.68 14.83 -5.22
CA LEU A 66 9.63 15.85 -5.64
C LEU A 66 11.04 15.23 -5.68
N PHE A 67 11.84 15.63 -6.67
CA PHE A 67 13.22 15.16 -6.89
C PHE A 67 13.37 13.64 -7.06
N ILE A 68 12.34 12.98 -7.58
CA ILE A 68 12.38 11.57 -8.00
C ILE A 68 11.67 11.43 -9.34
N THR A 69 11.94 10.34 -10.04
CA THR A 69 11.31 9.97 -11.32
C THR A 69 10.09 9.08 -11.08
N GLU A 70 9.24 8.96 -12.09
CA GLU A 70 8.10 8.04 -12.12
C GLU A 70 8.55 6.58 -12.00
N ALA A 71 9.69 6.22 -12.60
CA ALA A 71 10.27 4.88 -12.52
C ALA A 71 10.68 4.53 -11.08
N GLU A 72 11.27 5.49 -10.34
CA GLU A 72 11.60 5.30 -8.92
C GLU A 72 10.35 5.17 -8.05
N ILE A 73 9.28 5.91 -8.37
CA ILE A 73 7.97 5.77 -7.71
C ILE A 73 7.43 4.35 -7.85
N VAL A 74 7.42 3.82 -9.08
CA VAL A 74 6.91 2.46 -9.36
C VAL A 74 7.81 1.42 -8.70
N THR A 75 9.13 1.60 -8.73
CA THR A 75 10.09 0.68 -8.10
C THR A 75 9.90 0.62 -6.58
N LYS A 76 9.69 1.77 -5.92
CA LYS A 76 9.38 1.82 -4.49
C LYS A 76 8.09 1.09 -4.16
N LEU A 77 7.04 1.29 -4.95
CA LEU A 77 5.77 0.57 -4.76
C LEU A 77 5.95 -0.94 -4.90
N TYR A 78 6.62 -1.39 -5.96
CA TYR A 78 6.91 -2.81 -6.17
C TYR A 78 7.65 -3.44 -4.98
N ASN A 79 8.75 -2.81 -4.54
CA ASN A 79 9.54 -3.28 -3.41
C ASN A 79 8.73 -3.26 -2.10
N GLY A 80 7.88 -2.24 -1.92
CA GLY A 80 6.96 -2.13 -0.80
C GLY A 80 5.95 -3.26 -0.73
N VAL A 81 5.27 -3.54 -1.85
CA VAL A 81 4.32 -4.65 -1.93
C VAL A 81 5.01 -5.97 -1.63
N LYS A 82 6.18 -6.21 -2.25
CA LYS A 82 6.95 -7.44 -2.01
C LYS A 82 7.29 -7.61 -0.53
N LEU A 83 7.83 -6.58 0.13
CA LEU A 83 8.18 -6.63 1.55
C LEU A 83 6.95 -6.86 2.44
N LEU A 84 5.83 -6.23 2.12
CA LEU A 84 4.59 -6.41 2.88
C LEU A 84 4.07 -7.84 2.77
N LEU A 85 4.10 -8.43 1.57
CA LEU A 85 3.70 -9.83 1.38
C LEU A 85 4.62 -10.82 2.12
N GLU A 86 5.93 -10.56 2.15
CA GLU A 86 6.88 -11.37 2.93
C GLU A 86 6.59 -11.29 4.44
N LYS A 87 6.31 -10.09 4.96
CA LYS A 87 5.96 -9.89 6.37
C LYS A 87 4.59 -10.46 6.72
N GLU A 88 3.64 -10.35 5.81
CA GLU A 88 2.30 -10.93 5.92
C GLU A 88 2.38 -12.46 6.05
N ALA A 89 3.16 -13.11 5.17
CA ALA A 89 3.39 -14.55 5.24
C ALA A 89 4.11 -14.99 6.53
N ALA A 90 5.04 -14.17 7.02
CA ALA A 90 5.72 -14.42 8.29
C ALA A 90 4.80 -14.23 9.51
N ALA A 91 3.86 -13.29 9.45
CA ALA A 91 2.89 -13.01 10.51
C ALA A 91 1.78 -14.07 10.57
N GLY A 92 1.32 -14.57 9.41
CA GLY A 92 0.27 -15.59 9.30
C GLY A 92 0.75 -17.04 9.44
N GLY A 93 2.07 -17.28 9.40
CA GLY A 93 2.63 -18.63 9.36
C GLY A 93 2.40 -19.30 8.00
N ALA A 94 3.27 -19.04 7.02
CA ALA A 94 3.35 -19.72 5.73
C ALA A 94 1.97 -20.03 5.07
N ALA A 95 1.14 -19.01 4.89
CA ALA A 95 -0.05 -19.11 4.04
C ALA A 95 0.27 -18.55 2.65
N GLU A 96 -0.04 -19.35 1.62
CA GLU A 96 0.14 -19.03 0.20
C GLU A 96 -0.52 -17.70 -0.20
N PRO A 97 0.03 -17.00 -1.20
CA PRO A 97 -0.50 -15.73 -1.66
C PRO A 97 -1.95 -15.90 -2.12
N ALA A 98 -2.87 -15.17 -1.50
CA ALA A 98 -4.27 -15.13 -1.89
C ALA A 98 -4.39 -14.61 -3.33
N GLU A 99 -4.83 -15.48 -4.23
CA GLU A 99 -5.18 -15.14 -5.61
C GLU A 99 -6.14 -13.94 -5.62
N ALA A 100 -5.75 -12.89 -6.33
CA ALA A 100 -6.64 -11.79 -6.66
C ALA A 100 -7.73 -12.32 -7.58
N LYS A 101 -8.89 -12.69 -7.02
CA LYS A 101 -10.11 -12.88 -7.81
C LYS A 101 -10.51 -11.52 -8.38
N SER A 102 -10.26 -11.33 -9.66
CA SER A 102 -10.86 -10.25 -10.45
C SER A 102 -12.37 -10.48 -10.47
N GLU A 103 -13.11 -9.68 -9.71
CA GLU A 103 -14.56 -9.63 -9.83
C GLU A 103 -14.89 -8.74 -11.03
N GLU A 104 -15.21 -9.40 -12.13
CA GLU A 104 -15.74 -8.82 -13.37
C GLU A 104 -17.12 -8.23 -13.05
N ALA A 105 -17.18 -6.92 -12.80
CA ALA A 105 -18.43 -6.20 -12.67
C ALA A 105 -19.02 -5.97 -14.07
N ALA A 106 -19.94 -6.86 -14.45
CA ALA A 106 -20.92 -6.63 -15.50
C ALA A 106 -22.11 -5.83 -14.92
N ASP A 107 -22.32 -4.60 -15.39
CA ASP A 107 -23.57 -4.06 -15.99
C ASP A 107 -23.33 -2.63 -16.48
#